data_AF-A0A146LX88-F1
#
_entry.id   AF-A0A146LX88-F1
#
_cell.length_a   1.000
_cell.length_b   1.000
_cell.length_c   1.000
_cell.angle_alpha   90.00
_cell.angle_beta   90.00
_cell.angle_gamma   90.00
#
_symmetry.space_group_name_H-M   'P 1'
#
loop_
_entity.id
_entity.type
_entity.pdbx_description
1 polymer ?
#
loop_
_entity_poly.entity_id
_entity_poly.type
_entity_poly.pdbx_seq_one_letter_code
_entity_poly.pdbx_strand_id
1 'polypeptide(L)'
;GLWQCNFVQPSFLLSSEEIYRRVTMPPKKGKEGTKGQKQIVEENQDTLKFYRMMVLGANGIFIAVTLIFFDLFSFFNIAMLVMTSLTYFACLYFMSYMAKATFNEKNQVIDSGVDLNMEGGIAEHVKDMMILTSGSQLLSLLSNYFWLLMLLAPGRGMWFLWKNILSPYFFQAAPEQPEVDEKKQKKLERKMRRAQH
;
A
#
# COMPACT_ATOMS: atom_id res chain seq x y z
N GLY A 1 -36.81 63.95 25.19
CA GLY A 1 -36.96 63.11 24.00
C GLY A 1 -35.80 62.15 23.93
N LEU A 2 -36.11 60.88 23.60
CA LEU A 2 -35.20 59.81 23.20
C LEU A 2 -34.30 59.19 24.27
N TRP A 3 -34.77 58.04 24.76
CA TRP A 3 -34.04 57.01 25.48
C TRP A 3 -32.96 56.41 24.57
N GLN A 4 -31.68 56.50 24.94
CA GLN A 4 -30.61 55.67 24.37
C GLN A 4 -30.40 54.45 25.28
N CYS A 5 -30.93 53.30 24.85
CA CYS A 5 -30.60 52.00 25.43
C CYS A 5 -29.11 51.69 25.20
N ASN A 6 -28.32 51.69 26.26
CA ASN A 6 -26.98 51.10 26.26
C ASN A 6 -27.12 49.57 26.15
N PHE A 7 -27.02 49.04 24.94
CA PHE A 7 -26.91 47.61 24.70
C PHE A 7 -25.45 47.20 24.91
N VAL A 8 -25.13 46.74 26.12
CA VAL A 8 -23.87 46.03 26.39
C VAL A 8 -23.91 44.74 25.58
N GLN A 9 -23.18 44.71 24.48
CA GLN A 9 -23.06 43.55 23.61
C GLN A 9 -22.30 42.47 24.40
N PRO A 10 -22.91 41.31 24.73
CA PRO A 10 -22.21 40.27 25.47
C PRO A 10 -21.10 39.71 24.60
N SER A 11 -19.91 39.59 25.19
CA SER A 11 -18.66 39.05 24.65
C SER A 11 -18.71 37.56 24.27
N PHE A 12 -19.90 37.03 23.96
CA PHE A 12 -20.16 35.61 23.77
C PHE A 12 -20.32 35.19 22.29
N LEU A 13 -20.30 36.14 21.35
CA LEU A 13 -20.50 35.88 19.92
C LEU A 13 -19.19 35.72 19.10
N LEU A 14 -18.03 35.63 19.75
CA LEU A 14 -16.75 35.40 19.07
C LEU A 14 -16.38 33.91 18.90
N SER A 15 -17.19 32.97 19.42
CA SER A 15 -16.78 31.57 19.52
C SER A 15 -17.21 30.68 18.34
N SER A 16 -18.35 30.93 17.68
CA SER A 16 -18.90 29.98 16.71
C SER A 16 -18.14 29.93 15.38
N GLU A 17 -17.68 31.06 14.85
CA GLU A 17 -16.81 31.12 13.66
C GLU A 17 -15.43 30.50 13.91
N GLU A 18 -14.90 30.68 15.13
CA GLU A 18 -13.61 30.11 15.55
C GLU A 18 -13.69 28.60 15.78
N ILE A 19 -14.81 28.12 16.32
CA ILE A 19 -15.13 26.69 16.43
C ILE A 19 -15.31 26.08 15.03
N TYR A 20 -16.03 26.75 14.13
CA TYR A 20 -16.23 26.26 12.77
C TYR A 20 -14.93 26.17 11.97
N ARG A 21 -14.01 27.14 12.11
CA ARG A 21 -12.65 27.06 11.54
C ARG A 21 -11.80 25.94 12.13
N ARG A 22 -11.96 25.59 13.43
CA ARG A 22 -11.21 24.48 14.03
C ARG A 22 -11.70 23.11 13.57
N VAL A 23 -13.00 22.98 13.29
CA VAL A 23 -13.61 21.70 12.87
C VAL A 23 -13.43 21.43 11.37
N THR A 24 -13.31 22.47 10.53
CA THR A 24 -13.26 22.33 9.06
C THR A 24 -11.84 22.33 8.46
N MET A 25 -10.79 22.31 9.27
CA MET A 25 -9.44 22.09 8.74
C MET A 25 -9.35 20.65 8.21
N PRO A 26 -9.16 20.43 6.90
CA PRO A 26 -8.85 19.09 6.41
C PRO A 26 -7.59 18.62 7.16
N PRO A 27 -7.50 17.34 7.55
CA PRO A 27 -6.31 16.83 8.22
C PRO A 27 -5.11 17.26 7.39
N LYS A 28 -4.24 18.08 7.98
CA LYS A 28 -2.96 18.41 7.36
C LYS A 28 -2.33 17.06 7.08
N LYS A 29 -2.23 16.71 5.79
CA LYS A 29 -1.49 15.56 5.28
C LYS A 29 -0.11 15.68 5.90
N GLY A 30 0.05 15.02 7.04
CA GLY A 30 1.29 14.97 7.77
C GLY A 30 2.28 14.44 6.77
N LYS A 31 3.42 15.10 6.63
CA LYS A 31 4.58 14.35 6.15
C LYS A 31 4.68 13.19 7.10
N GLU A 32 4.39 11.97 6.61
CA GLU A 32 4.61 10.74 7.36
C GLU A 32 5.95 10.92 8.06
N GLY A 33 5.90 10.91 9.39
CA GLY A 33 7.08 11.13 10.20
C GLY A 33 8.15 10.16 9.70
N THR A 34 9.38 10.65 9.53
CA THR A 34 10.50 9.81 9.12
C THR A 34 10.72 8.83 10.28
N LYS A 35 10.01 7.69 10.25
CA LYS A 35 10.24 6.57 11.15
C LYS A 35 11.73 6.29 11.09
N GLY A 36 12.36 6.02 12.25
CA GLY A 36 13.80 5.78 12.27
C GLY A 36 14.14 4.68 11.26
N GLN A 37 15.17 4.89 10.44
CA GLN A 37 15.58 3.92 9.40
C GLN A 37 15.69 2.48 9.94
N LYS A 38 16.14 2.32 11.19
CA LYS A 38 16.16 1.01 11.90
C LYS A 38 14.77 0.45 12.20
N GLN A 39 13.85 1.29 12.65
CA GLN A 39 12.47 0.92 12.92
C GLN A 39 11.74 0.49 11.64
N ILE A 40 11.97 1.17 10.52
CA ILE A 40 11.39 0.79 9.21
C ILE A 40 11.84 -0.61 8.80
N VAL A 41 13.13 -0.92 8.98
CA VAL A 41 13.67 -2.25 8.63
C VAL A 41 13.08 -3.35 9.51
N GLU A 42 12.96 -3.10 10.81
CA GLU A 42 12.35 -4.04 11.76
C GLU A 42 10.86 -4.27 11.45
N GLU A 43 10.10 -3.20 11.27
CA GLU A 43 8.68 -3.26 10.87
C GLU A 43 8.50 -3.99 9.52
N ASN A 44 9.37 -3.75 8.55
CA ASN A 44 9.35 -4.45 7.25
C ASN A 44 9.60 -5.96 7.40
N GLN A 45 10.56 -6.36 8.25
CA GLN A 45 10.84 -7.77 8.49
C GLN A 45 9.69 -8.47 9.21
N ASP A 46 9.08 -7.83 10.18
CA ASP A 46 7.96 -8.39 10.92
C ASP A 46 6.71 -8.49 10.04
N THR A 47 6.48 -7.50 9.18
CA THR A 47 5.45 -7.56 8.14
C THR A 47 5.67 -8.76 7.23
N LEU A 48 6.88 -8.95 6.71
CA LEU A 48 7.19 -10.10 5.85
C LEU A 48 7.03 -11.44 6.57
N LYS A 49 7.45 -11.55 7.83
CA LYS A 49 7.25 -12.78 8.63
C LYS A 49 5.76 -13.07 8.83
N PHE A 50 4.97 -12.05 9.17
CA PHE A 50 3.53 -12.18 9.34
C PHE A 50 2.87 -12.73 8.07
N TYR A 51 3.16 -12.14 6.90
CA TYR A 51 2.61 -12.60 5.63
C TYR A 51 3.10 -13.99 5.23
N ARG A 52 4.36 -14.35 5.51
CA ARG A 52 4.87 -15.72 5.29
C ARG A 52 4.12 -16.75 6.11
N MET A 53 3.90 -16.48 7.40
CA MET A 53 3.17 -17.40 8.28
C MET A 53 1.70 -17.53 7.85
N MET A 54 1.07 -16.43 7.44
CA MET A 54 -0.28 -16.42 6.89
C MET A 54 -0.37 -17.29 5.62
N VAL A 55 0.55 -17.14 4.66
CA VAL A 55 0.58 -17.91 3.41
C VAL A 55 0.82 -19.40 3.67
N LEU A 56 1.74 -19.74 4.58
CA LEU A 56 1.98 -21.13 4.98
C LEU A 56 0.75 -21.73 5.68
N GLY A 57 0.06 -20.96 6.53
CA GLY A 57 -1.18 -21.37 7.16
C GLY A 57 -2.30 -21.63 6.14
N ALA A 58 -2.52 -20.71 5.20
CA ALA A 58 -3.54 -20.86 4.16
C ALA A 58 -3.28 -22.09 3.26
N ASN A 59 -2.03 -22.29 2.81
CA ASN A 59 -1.67 -23.48 2.04
C ASN A 59 -1.77 -24.77 2.87
N GLY A 60 -1.33 -24.73 4.13
CA GLY A 60 -1.43 -25.87 5.04
C GLY A 60 -2.88 -26.30 5.26
N ILE A 61 -3.79 -25.35 5.49
CA ILE A 61 -5.23 -25.63 5.64
C ILE A 61 -5.81 -26.21 4.35
N PHE A 62 -5.51 -25.59 3.21
CA PHE A 62 -5.99 -26.10 1.92
C PHE A 62 -5.53 -27.53 1.67
N ILE A 63 -4.23 -27.80 1.81
CA ILE A 63 -3.68 -29.16 1.63
C ILE A 63 -4.30 -30.13 2.63
N ALA A 64 -4.44 -29.76 3.91
CA ALA A 64 -5.01 -30.62 4.94
C ALA A 64 -6.46 -31.01 4.63
N VAL A 65 -7.31 -30.04 4.27
CA VAL A 65 -8.71 -30.29 3.90
C VAL A 65 -8.78 -31.17 2.65
N THR A 66 -8.05 -30.80 1.60
CA THR A 66 -8.08 -31.52 0.33
C THR A 66 -7.49 -32.94 0.45
N LEU A 67 -6.55 -33.18 1.38
CA LEU A 67 -6.07 -34.53 1.74
C LEU A 67 -7.14 -35.36 2.45
N ILE A 68 -7.87 -34.79 3.41
CA ILE A 68 -8.96 -35.49 4.14
C ILE A 68 -10.06 -35.95 3.17
N PHE A 69 -10.39 -35.13 2.18
CA PHE A 69 -11.42 -35.46 1.18
C PHE A 69 -10.89 -36.30 0.00
N PHE A 70 -9.61 -36.70 -0.01
CA PHE A 70 -8.93 -37.41 -1.12
C PHE A 70 -9.00 -36.71 -2.49
N ASP A 71 -9.46 -35.45 -2.53
CA ASP A 71 -9.64 -34.67 -3.76
C ASP A 71 -8.32 -34.04 -4.26
N LEU A 72 -7.22 -34.23 -3.51
CA LEU A 72 -5.91 -33.68 -3.83
C LEU A 72 -5.29 -34.34 -5.08
N PHE A 73 -5.72 -35.55 -5.42
CA PHE A 73 -5.26 -36.26 -6.61
C PHE A 73 -5.93 -35.79 -7.89
N SER A 74 -6.95 -34.92 -7.79
CA SER A 74 -7.54 -34.30 -8.96
C SER A 74 -6.53 -33.37 -9.62
N PHE A 75 -6.27 -33.59 -10.91
CA PHE A 75 -5.39 -32.75 -11.72
C PHE A 75 -5.73 -31.26 -11.60
N PHE A 76 -7.02 -30.94 -11.50
CA PHE A 76 -7.50 -29.56 -11.35
C PHE A 76 -7.06 -28.93 -10.03
N ASN A 77 -7.23 -29.62 -8.90
CA ASN A 77 -6.80 -29.13 -7.59
C ASN A 77 -5.27 -28.96 -7.50
N ILE A 78 -4.51 -29.89 -8.09
CA ILE A 78 -3.05 -29.78 -8.16
C ILE A 78 -2.63 -28.57 -9.00
N ALA A 79 -3.21 -28.42 -10.19
CA ALA A 79 -2.88 -27.29 -11.08
C ALA A 79 -3.18 -25.95 -10.40
N MET A 80 -4.34 -25.82 -9.75
CA MET A 80 -4.72 -24.59 -9.07
C MET A 80 -3.86 -24.33 -7.82
N LEU A 81 -3.49 -25.36 -7.05
CA LEU A 81 -2.55 -25.26 -5.93
C LEU A 81 -1.18 -24.76 -6.38
N VAL A 82 -0.65 -25.27 -7.49
CA VAL A 82 0.64 -24.83 -8.05
C VAL A 82 0.54 -23.37 -8.49
N MET A 83 -0.55 -22.98 -9.17
CA MET A 83 -0.77 -21.61 -9.62
C MET A 83 -0.88 -20.61 -8.47
N THR A 84 -1.61 -20.94 -7.40
CA THR A 84 -1.68 -20.07 -6.20
C THR A 84 -0.35 -20.03 -5.47
N SER A 85 0.35 -21.16 -5.35
CA SER A 85 1.69 -21.24 -4.74
C SER A 85 2.70 -20.34 -5.47
N LEU A 86 2.72 -20.37 -6.80
CA LEU A 86 3.56 -19.50 -7.62
C LEU A 86 3.20 -18.02 -7.43
N THR A 87 1.90 -17.70 -7.31
CA THR A 87 1.43 -16.34 -7.07
C THR A 87 1.90 -15.82 -5.71
N TYR A 88 1.76 -16.61 -4.64
CA TYR A 88 2.30 -16.24 -3.33
C TYR A 88 3.80 -16.06 -3.35
N PHE A 89 4.53 -16.96 -4.00
CA PHE A 89 5.97 -16.86 -4.12
C PHE A 89 6.38 -15.58 -4.85
N ALA A 90 5.71 -15.24 -5.95
CA ALA A 90 5.95 -14.00 -6.69
C ALA A 90 5.66 -12.75 -5.84
N CYS A 91 4.53 -12.71 -5.13
CA CYS A 91 4.18 -11.59 -4.25
C CYS A 91 5.17 -11.41 -3.09
N LEU A 92 5.55 -12.51 -2.42
CA LEU A 92 6.51 -12.50 -1.33
C LEU A 92 7.92 -12.14 -1.81
N TYR A 93 8.32 -12.66 -2.98
CA TYR A 93 9.59 -12.33 -3.60
C TYR A 93 9.67 -10.84 -3.91
N PHE A 94 8.64 -10.29 -4.56
CA PHE A 94 8.55 -8.87 -4.87
C PHE A 94 8.55 -7.99 -3.61
N MET A 95 7.81 -8.37 -2.57
CA MET A 95 7.80 -7.66 -1.28
C MET A 95 9.17 -7.72 -0.58
N SER A 96 9.84 -8.86 -0.62
CA SER A 96 11.18 -9.03 -0.03
C SER A 96 12.27 -8.26 -0.78
N TYR A 97 12.12 -8.12 -2.10
CA TYR A 97 13.03 -7.35 -2.94
C TYR A 97 12.92 -5.85 -2.62
N MET A 98 11.70 -5.33 -2.45
CA MET A 98 11.47 -3.92 -2.10
C MET A 98 11.90 -3.55 -0.68
N ALA A 99 11.79 -4.50 0.26
CA ALA A 99 12.15 -4.31 1.66
C ALA A 99 13.64 -4.56 1.96
N LYS A 100 14.47 -4.85 0.95
CA LYS A 100 15.88 -5.17 1.14
C LYS A 100 16.64 -3.93 1.63
N ALA A 101 16.95 -3.91 2.91
CA ALA A 101 17.77 -2.87 3.53
C ALA A 101 19.25 -3.07 3.20
N THR A 102 19.96 -1.96 2.96
CA THR A 102 21.41 -1.95 2.75
C THR A 102 22.09 -1.41 4.00
N PHE A 103 22.95 -2.23 4.60
CA PHE A 103 23.70 -1.91 5.81
C PHE A 103 25.16 -1.59 5.49
N ASN A 104 25.76 -0.66 6.24
CA ASN A 104 27.19 -0.37 6.18
C ASN A 104 28.00 -1.40 6.98
N GLU A 105 29.31 -1.43 6.80
CA GLU A 105 30.30 -2.24 7.56
C GLU A 105 30.23 -2.02 9.08
N LYS A 106 29.61 -0.91 9.53
CA LYS A 106 29.35 -0.60 10.95
C LYS A 106 27.95 -1.01 11.44
N ASN A 107 27.20 -1.84 10.71
CA ASN A 107 25.80 -2.20 11.00
C ASN A 107 24.85 -0.99 11.16
N GLN A 108 25.18 0.12 10.49
CA GLN A 108 24.30 1.28 10.38
C GLN A 108 23.50 1.15 9.08
N VAL A 109 22.19 1.38 9.15
CA VAL A 109 21.29 1.32 7.99
C VAL A 109 21.65 2.49 7.07
N ILE A 110 22.18 2.21 5.88
CA ILE A 110 22.45 3.23 4.86
C ILE A 110 21.15 3.54 4.12
N ASP A 111 20.42 2.48 3.77
CA ASP A 111 19.13 2.53 3.12
C ASP A 111 18.19 1.49 3.75
N SER A 112 16.99 1.93 4.12
CA SER A 112 15.99 1.09 4.81
C SER A 112 15.16 0.24 3.84
N GLY A 113 15.38 0.42 2.53
CA GLY A 113 14.47 -0.10 1.51
C GLY A 113 13.18 0.71 1.46
N VAL A 114 12.24 0.27 0.63
CA VAL A 114 10.91 0.89 0.55
C VAL A 114 10.11 0.48 1.79
N ASP A 115 9.51 1.44 2.48
CA ASP A 115 8.59 1.17 3.59
C ASP A 115 7.35 0.42 3.05
N LEU A 116 7.18 -0.83 3.48
CA LEU A 116 6.06 -1.67 3.09
C LEU A 116 4.74 -1.23 3.74
N ASN A 117 4.80 -0.35 4.75
CA ASN A 117 3.66 0.14 5.52
C ASN A 117 3.22 1.56 5.10
N MET A 118 3.75 2.10 4.00
CA MET A 118 3.37 3.40 3.47
C MET A 118 1.98 3.35 2.81
N GLU A 119 1.07 4.25 3.18
CA GLU A 119 -0.31 4.31 2.66
C GLU A 119 -0.30 4.72 1.17
N GLY A 120 -0.84 3.88 0.28
CA GLY A 120 -0.85 4.10 -1.17
C GLY A 120 0.42 3.63 -1.91
N GLY A 121 1.29 2.85 -1.26
CA GLY A 121 2.47 2.26 -1.89
C GLY A 121 2.16 1.04 -2.76
N ILE A 122 3.09 0.67 -3.66
CA ILE A 122 2.97 -0.56 -4.48
C ILE A 122 2.82 -1.81 -3.59
N ALA A 123 3.40 -1.78 -2.38
CA ALA A 123 3.27 -2.84 -1.39
C ALA A 123 1.82 -3.10 -0.96
N GLU A 124 0.96 -2.08 -0.92
CA GLU A 124 -0.46 -2.24 -0.61
C GLU A 124 -1.18 -3.09 -1.66
N HIS A 125 -0.93 -2.81 -2.94
CA HIS A 125 -1.48 -3.62 -4.04
C HIS A 125 -1.00 -5.08 -3.98
N VAL A 126 0.24 -5.32 -3.56
CA VAL A 126 0.79 -6.67 -3.39
C VAL A 126 0.14 -7.38 -2.21
N LYS A 127 -0.12 -6.67 -1.10
CA LYS A 127 -0.88 -7.21 0.05
C LYS A 127 -2.31 -7.54 -0.36
N ASP A 128 -2.99 -6.67 -1.10
CA ASP A 128 -4.35 -6.91 -1.62
C ASP A 128 -4.39 -8.16 -2.49
N MET A 129 -3.43 -8.33 -3.40
CA MET A 129 -3.32 -9.54 -4.23
C MET A 129 -3.10 -10.80 -3.38
N MET A 130 -2.28 -10.70 -2.33
CA MET A 130 -2.01 -11.82 -1.43
C MET A 130 -3.24 -12.23 -0.63
N ILE A 131 -3.96 -11.25 -0.06
CA ILE A 131 -5.20 -11.48 0.69
C ILE A 131 -6.27 -12.07 -0.24
N LEU A 132 -6.43 -11.53 -1.45
CA LEU A 132 -7.36 -12.05 -2.45
C LEU A 132 -7.04 -13.51 -2.81
N THR A 133 -5.76 -13.85 -2.99
CA THR A 133 -5.34 -15.22 -3.30
C THR A 133 -5.65 -16.16 -2.14
N SER A 134 -5.37 -15.76 -0.90
CA SER A 134 -5.71 -16.58 0.29
C SER A 134 -7.20 -16.73 0.52
N GLY A 135 -7.98 -15.67 0.28
CA GLY A 135 -9.43 -15.74 0.33
C GLY A 135 -9.98 -16.67 -0.74
N SER A 136 -9.55 -16.52 -1.99
CA SER A 136 -9.97 -17.39 -3.11
C SER A 136 -9.62 -18.86 -2.83
N GLN A 137 -8.42 -19.15 -2.30
CA GLN A 137 -8.01 -20.51 -1.96
C GLN A 137 -8.88 -21.12 -0.85
N LEU A 138 -9.15 -20.40 0.24
CA LEU A 138 -10.01 -20.90 1.32
C LEU A 138 -11.47 -21.04 0.88
N LEU A 139 -11.99 -20.08 0.11
CA LEU A 139 -13.36 -20.15 -0.41
C LEU A 139 -13.52 -21.25 -1.45
N SER A 140 -12.46 -21.59 -2.20
CA SER A 140 -12.51 -22.68 -3.19
C SER A 140 -12.80 -24.04 -2.55
N LEU A 141 -12.45 -24.24 -1.27
CA LEU A 141 -12.83 -25.43 -0.49
C LEU A 141 -14.33 -25.56 -0.28
N LEU A 142 -15.08 -24.44 -0.26
CA LEU A 142 -16.54 -24.43 -0.14
C LEU A 142 -17.20 -24.60 -1.51
N SER A 143 -16.65 -23.98 -2.56
CA SER A 143 -17.20 -24.03 -3.91
C SER A 143 -16.17 -23.72 -4.98
N ASN A 144 -16.10 -24.56 -6.01
CA ASN A 144 -15.18 -24.42 -7.14
C ASN A 144 -15.41 -23.14 -7.98
N TYR A 145 -16.55 -22.47 -7.86
CA TYR A 145 -16.79 -21.20 -8.56
C TYR A 145 -15.91 -20.05 -8.05
N PHE A 146 -15.40 -20.13 -6.82
CA PHE A 146 -14.54 -19.09 -6.25
C PHE A 146 -13.14 -19.02 -6.86
N TRP A 147 -12.78 -19.97 -7.72
CA TRP A 147 -11.61 -19.86 -8.59
C TRP A 147 -11.73 -18.68 -9.57
N LEU A 148 -12.95 -18.22 -9.89
CA LEU A 148 -13.14 -17.01 -10.69
C LEU A 148 -12.63 -15.74 -10.01
N LEU A 149 -12.56 -15.70 -8.67
CA LEU A 149 -11.95 -14.57 -7.95
C LEU A 149 -10.45 -14.45 -8.26
N MET A 150 -9.80 -15.56 -8.58
CA MET A 150 -8.40 -15.56 -8.99
C MET A 150 -8.19 -14.85 -10.33
N LEU A 151 -9.23 -14.73 -11.19
CA LEU A 151 -9.19 -13.95 -12.43
C LEU A 151 -9.13 -12.43 -12.17
N LEU A 152 -9.62 -11.95 -11.01
CA LEU A 152 -9.50 -10.54 -10.62
C LEU A 152 -8.04 -10.14 -10.37
N ALA A 153 -7.18 -11.07 -9.94
CA ALA A 153 -5.77 -10.81 -9.69
C ALA A 153 -5.00 -10.37 -10.97
N PRO A 154 -5.01 -11.12 -12.09
CA PRO A 154 -4.41 -10.67 -13.34
C PRO A 154 -5.18 -9.51 -13.96
N GLY A 155 -6.50 -9.41 -13.79
CA GLY A 155 -7.27 -8.24 -14.25
C GLY A 155 -6.80 -6.93 -13.59
N ARG A 156 -6.55 -6.96 -12.28
CA ARG A 156 -6.04 -5.80 -11.53
C ARG A 156 -4.57 -5.52 -11.84
N GLY A 157 -3.74 -6.56 -11.99
CA GLY A 157 -2.36 -6.42 -12.44
C GLY A 157 -2.27 -5.82 -13.85
N MET A 158 -3.14 -6.25 -14.76
CA MET A 158 -3.24 -5.71 -16.12
C MET A 158 -3.71 -4.25 -16.12
N TRP A 159 -4.66 -3.87 -15.25
CA TRP A 159 -5.05 -2.47 -15.07
C TRP A 159 -3.90 -1.60 -14.55
N PHE A 160 -3.11 -2.10 -13.60
CA PHE A 160 -1.92 -1.41 -13.09
C PHE A 160 -0.84 -1.26 -14.18
N LEU A 161 -0.54 -2.33 -14.92
CA LEU A 161 0.37 -2.30 -16.06
C LEU A 161 -0.11 -1.35 -17.16
N TRP A 162 -1.42 -1.35 -17.44
CA TRP A 162 -2.03 -0.43 -18.39
C TRP A 162 -1.81 1.02 -17.97
N LYS A 163 -2.10 1.37 -16.72
CA LYS A 163 -1.93 2.75 -16.22
C LYS A 163 -0.47 3.19 -16.12
N ASN A 164 0.44 2.31 -15.73
CA ASN A 164 1.83 2.68 -15.44
C ASN A 164 2.79 2.52 -16.63
N ILE A 165 2.52 1.61 -17.56
CA ILE A 165 3.44 1.28 -18.68
C ILE A 165 2.81 1.62 -20.04
N LEU A 166 1.59 1.16 -20.33
CA LEU A 166 1.00 1.34 -21.66
C LEU A 166 0.40 2.73 -21.87
N SER A 167 -0.29 3.28 -20.86
CA SER A 167 -0.91 4.61 -20.92
C SER A 167 0.08 5.70 -21.35
N PRO A 168 1.28 5.83 -20.75
CA PRO A 168 2.24 6.86 -21.17
C PRO A 168 2.91 6.55 -22.53
N TYR A 169 2.87 5.31 -23.02
CA TYR A 169 3.45 4.93 -24.31
C TYR A 169 2.48 5.16 -25.48
N PHE A 170 1.18 4.88 -25.28
CA PHE A 170 0.14 5.05 -26.31
C PHE A 170 -0.45 6.46 -26.38
N PHE A 171 -0.52 7.17 -25.25
CA PHE A 171 -1.12 8.52 -25.17
C PHE A 171 -0.05 9.62 -25.04
N GLN A 172 1.06 9.52 -25.79
CA GLN A 172 2.00 10.64 -25.97
C GLN A 172 1.38 11.73 -26.85
N ALA A 173 0.29 12.36 -26.38
CA ALA A 173 -0.28 13.56 -26.97
C ALA A 173 0.14 14.75 -26.10
N ALA A 174 1.26 15.38 -26.47
CA ALA A 174 1.79 16.64 -25.92
C ALA A 174 2.06 16.68 -24.38
N PRO A 175 3.10 17.40 -23.92
CA PRO A 175 3.43 17.44 -22.51
C PRO A 175 2.45 18.38 -21.76
N GLU A 176 1.28 17.89 -21.38
CA GLU A 176 0.61 18.45 -20.20
C GLU A 176 1.26 17.83 -18.97
N GLN A 177 2.18 18.63 -18.44
CA GLN A 177 3.01 18.33 -17.29
C GLN A 177 2.13 17.89 -16.12
N PRO A 178 2.51 16.83 -15.40
CA PRO A 178 1.88 16.51 -14.12
C PRO A 178 2.08 17.71 -13.18
N GLU A 179 0.98 18.28 -12.67
CA GLU A 179 0.97 19.34 -11.64
C GLU A 179 1.68 18.93 -10.32
N VAL A 180 2.24 17.72 -10.27
CA VAL A 180 3.06 17.21 -9.19
C VAL A 180 4.54 17.28 -9.60
N ASP A 181 5.14 18.48 -9.67
CA ASP A 181 6.51 18.65 -9.12
C ASP A 181 7.15 20.06 -9.16
N GLU A 182 6.50 21.16 -9.57
CA GLU A 182 7.20 22.47 -9.58
C GLU A 182 7.83 22.85 -8.22
N LYS A 183 7.15 22.53 -7.11
CA LYS A 183 7.64 22.79 -5.74
C LYS A 183 8.77 21.85 -5.30
N LYS A 184 8.83 20.64 -5.85
CA LYS A 184 9.80 19.61 -5.48
C LYS A 184 11.04 19.69 -6.37
N GLN A 185 10.88 19.96 -7.67
CA GLN A 185 11.96 20.28 -8.60
C GLN A 185 12.72 21.53 -8.17
N LYS A 186 12.02 22.65 -7.86
CA LYS A 186 12.68 23.87 -7.32
C LYS A 186 13.43 23.60 -6.02
N LYS A 187 12.99 22.63 -5.20
CA LYS A 187 13.65 22.27 -3.95
C LYS A 187 14.86 21.36 -4.18
N LEU A 188 14.80 20.48 -5.17
CA LEU A 188 15.92 19.64 -5.60
C LEU A 188 17.02 20.50 -6.26
N GLU A 189 16.63 21.43 -7.12
CA GLU A 189 17.53 22.35 -7.82
C GLU A 189 18.23 23.32 -6.86
N ARG A 190 17.50 23.85 -5.86
CA ARG A 190 18.10 24.65 -4.76
C ARG A 190 19.06 23.84 -3.90
N LYS A 191 18.87 22.52 -3.77
CA LYS A 191 19.82 21.65 -3.06
C LYS A 191 21.06 21.36 -3.90
N MET A 192 20.91 21.07 -5.19
CA MET A 192 22.03 20.82 -6.09
C MET A 192 22.93 22.07 -6.23
N ARG A 193 22.34 23.26 -6.33
CA ARG A 193 23.10 24.52 -6.40
C ARG A 193 23.87 24.86 -5.11
N ARG A 194 23.48 24.28 -3.96
CA ARG A 194 24.20 24.41 -2.68
C ARG A 194 25.28 23.35 -2.48
N ALA A 195 25.23 22.25 -3.24
CA ALA A 195 26.24 21.19 -3.18
C ALA A 195 27.38 21.41 -4.18
N GLN A 196 27.17 22.28 -5.18
CA GLN A 196 28.16 22.67 -6.19
C GLN A 196 28.99 23.91 -5.81
N HIS A 197 28.70 24.53 -4.67
CA HIS A 197 29.35 25.75 -4.20
C HIS A 197 30.08 25.49 -2.88
#